data_AF-A0A2S0JGC6-F1
#
_entry.id   AF-A0A2S0JGC6-F1
#
_cell.length_a   1.000
_cell.length_b   1.000
_cell.length_c   1.000
_cell.angle_alpha   90.00
_cell.angle_beta   90.00
_cell.angle_gamma   90.00
#
_symmetry.space_group_name_H-M   'P 1'
#
loop_
_entity.id
_entity.type
_entity.pdbx_description
1 polymer ?
#
loop_
_entity_poly.entity_id
_entity_poly.type
_entity_poly.pdbx_seq_one_letter_code
_entity_poly.pdbx_strand_id
1 'polypeptide(L)' 'MELNEFVTKISNIQKKALRDALKAKLNEGYTIDELYVSYDTKTTRNKDGIKAVVTYEIKEKADN' A
#
# COMPACT_ATOMS: atom_id res chain seq x y z
N MET A 1 6.39 -23.54 4.89
CA MET A 1 5.78 -22.46 4.09
C MET A 1 6.64 -22.28 2.86
N GLU A 2 6.07 -22.55 1.69
CA GLU A 2 6.78 -22.37 0.42
C GLU A 2 6.92 -20.88 0.08
N LEU A 3 7.88 -20.53 -0.79
CA LEU A 3 8.11 -19.15 -1.23
C LEU A 3 6.81 -18.49 -1.74
N ASN A 4 6.01 -19.23 -2.50
CA ASN A 4 4.75 -18.75 -3.04
C ASN A 4 3.71 -18.44 -1.95
N GLU A 5 3.62 -19.29 -0.92
CA GLU A 5 2.74 -19.07 0.22
C GLU A 5 3.18 -17.84 1.03
N PHE A 6 4.50 -17.67 1.21
CA PHE A 6 5.06 -16.53 1.93
C PHE A 6 4.80 -15.21 1.20
N VAL A 7 5.05 -15.15 -0.11
CA VAL A 7 4.75 -13.98 -0.94
C VAL A 7 3.26 -13.67 -0.94
N THR A 8 2.41 -14.70 -1.01
CA THR A 8 0.94 -14.54 -0.94
C THR A 8 0.52 -13.92 0.38
N LYS A 9 1.09 -14.38 1.50
CA LYS A 9 0.81 -13.83 2.83
C LYS A 9 1.16 -12.34 2.92
N ILE A 10 2.32 -11.93 2.40
CA ILE A 10 2.73 -10.52 2.35
C ILE A 10 1.76 -9.71 1.49
N SER A 11 1.43 -10.19 0.29
CA SER A 11 0.49 -9.53 -0.62
C SER A 11 -0.88 -9.31 0.04
N ASN A 12 -1.39 -10.30 0.78
CA ASN A 12 -2.67 -10.18 1.48
C ASN A 12 -2.65 -9.11 2.58
N ILE A 13 -1.54 -9.00 3.32
CA ILE A 13 -1.36 -7.95 4.34
C ILE A 13 -1.35 -6.56 3.68
N GLN A 14 -0.58 -6.40 2.61
CA GLN A 14 -0.51 -5.12 1.86
C GLN A 14 -1.87 -4.74 1.26
N LYS A 15 -2.58 -5.70 0.65
CA LYS A 15 -3.94 -5.49 0.11
C LYS A 15 -4.93 -5.07 1.18
N LYS A 16 -4.83 -5.65 2.39
CA LYS A 16 -5.70 -5.27 3.52
C LYS A 16 -5.41 -3.82 3.93
N ALA A 17 -4.14 -3.45 4.14
CA ALA A 17 -3.77 -2.10 4.53
C ALA A 17 -4.25 -1.05 3.51
N LEU A 18 -4.08 -1.33 2.21
CA LEU A 18 -4.57 -0.47 1.14
C LEU A 18 -6.10 -0.33 1.16
N ARG A 19 -6.83 -1.44 1.33
CA ARG A 19 -8.31 -1.42 1.42
C ARG A 19 -8.80 -0.60 2.62
N ASP A 20 -8.15 -0.74 3.77
CA ASP A 20 -8.53 -0.03 4.98
C ASP A 20 -8.32 1.48 4.82
N ALA A 21 -7.19 1.89 4.21
CA ALA A 21 -6.91 3.28 3.89
C ALA A 21 -7.89 3.86 2.84
N LEU A 22 -8.23 3.10 1.79
CA LEU A 22 -9.23 3.50 0.80
C LEU A 22 -10.60 3.70 1.45
N LYS A 23 -11.04 2.74 2.29
CA LYS A 23 -12.31 2.85 3.02
C LYS A 23 -12.37 4.08 3.92
N ALA A 24 -11.26 4.46 4.57
CA ALA A 24 -11.22 5.68 5.37
C ALA A 24 -11.55 6.91 4.51
N LYS A 25 -10.93 7.03 3.33
CA LYS A 25 -11.23 8.13 2.38
C LYS A 25 -12.65 8.06 1.82
N LEU A 26 -13.16 6.87 1.50
CA LEU A 26 -14.57 6.74 1.07
C LEU A 26 -15.55 7.17 2.18
N ASN A 27 -15.23 6.91 3.45
CA ASN A 27 -16.03 7.35 4.59
C ASN A 27 -15.93 8.87 4.85
N GLU A 28 -14.87 9.53 4.39
CA GLU A 28 -14.74 11.00 4.40
C GLU A 28 -15.61 11.67 3.32
N GLY A 29 -16.22 10.90 2.42
CA GLY A 29 -17.13 11.38 1.38
C GLY A 29 -16.55 11.40 -0.04
N TYR A 30 -15.28 11.02 -0.21
CA TYR A 30 -14.66 10.91 -1.53
C TYR A 30 -15.18 9.69 -2.29
N THR A 31 -15.27 9.80 -3.60
CA THR A 31 -15.52 8.69 -4.52
C THR A 31 -14.21 8.05 -4.98
N ILE A 32 -14.27 6.82 -5.49
CA ILE A 32 -13.08 6.12 -6.00
C ILE A 32 -12.41 6.92 -7.12
N ASP A 33 -13.19 7.60 -7.96
CA ASP A 33 -12.68 8.36 -9.10
C ASP A 33 -11.92 9.63 -8.67
N GLU A 34 -12.14 10.13 -7.46
CA GLU A 34 -11.45 11.31 -6.90
C GLU A 34 -10.15 10.94 -6.19
N LEU A 35 -9.88 9.64 -6.00
CA LEU A 35 -8.70 9.16 -5.27
C LEU A 35 -7.64 8.63 -6.23
N TYR A 36 -6.38 8.83 -5.88
CA TYR A 36 -5.27 8.14 -6.50
C TYR A 36 -4.31 7.58 -5.46
N VAL A 37 -3.72 6.43 -5.78
CA VAL A 37 -2.75 5.77 -4.91
C VAL A 37 -1.36 6.09 -5.43
N SER A 38 -0.57 6.82 -4.64
CA SER A 38 0.86 6.93 -4.83
C SER A 38 1.57 5.86 -4.01
N TYR A 39 2.65 5.30 -4.56
CA TYR A 39 3.47 4.32 -3.87
C TYR A 39 4.94 4.65 -4.05
N ASP A 40 5.72 4.45 -2.98
CA ASP A 40 7.17 4.52 -2.99
C ASP A 40 7.76 3.24 -2.39
N THR A 41 8.83 2.76 -3.00
CA THR A 41 9.50 1.53 -2.59
C THR A 41 10.94 1.84 -2.22
N LYS A 42 11.28 1.66 -0.95
CA LYS A 42 12.65 1.83 -0.46
C LYS A 42 13.20 0.50 -0.01
N THR A 43 14.27 0.07 -0.67
CA THR A 43 15.01 -1.14 -0.29
C THR A 43 16.35 -0.75 0.32
N THR A 44 16.57 -1.14 1.57
CA THR A 44 17.85 -0.96 2.26
C THR A 44 18.45 -2.32 2.57
N ARG A 45 19.71 -2.53 2.20
CA ARG A 45 20.46 -3.74 2.52
C ARG A 45 21.39 -3.48 3.70
N ASN A 46 21.27 -4.30 4.73
CA ASN A 46 22.07 -4.24 5.95
C ASN A 46 22.81 -5.59 6.12
N LYS A 47 23.77 -5.67 7.07
CA LYS A 47 24.48 -6.93 7.37
C LYS A 47 23.54 -8.08 7.77
N ASP A 48 22.40 -7.75 8.37
CA ASP A 48 21.44 -8.73 8.91
C ASP A 48 20.25 -9.03 7.98
N GLY A 49 20.21 -8.45 6.77
CA GLY A 49 19.16 -8.75 5.81
C GLY A 49 18.79 -7.61 4.85
N ILE A 50 17.66 -7.79 4.17
CA ILE A 50 17.12 -6.82 3.21
C ILE A 50 15.81 -6.28 3.80
N LYS A 51 15.74 -4.98 4.02
CA LYS A 51 14.52 -4.28 4.41
C LYS A 51 13.91 -3.62 3.19
N ALA A 52 12.79 -4.15 2.70
CA ALA A 52 11.97 -3.50 1.70
C ALA A 52 10.75 -2.86 2.38
N VAL A 53 10.63 -1.54 2.28
CA VAL A 53 9.46 -0.79 2.75
C VAL A 53 8.69 -0.34 1.54
N VAL A 54 7.39 -0.65 1.52
CA VAL A 54 6.44 -0.07 0.56
C VAL A 54 5.53 0.85 1.34
N THR A 55 5.60 2.14 1.01
CA THR A 55 4.72 3.16 1.58
C THR A 55 3.68 3.51 0.53
N TYR A 56 2.41 3.48 0.93
CA TYR A 56 1.29 3.90 0.10
C TYR A 56 0.68 5.17 0.69
N GLU A 57 0.33 6.11 -0.16
CA GLU A 57 -0.39 7.33 0.22
C GLU A 57 -1.55 7.53 -0.74
N ILE A 58 -2.76 7.60 -0.18
CA ILE A 58 -3.99 7.83 -0.93
C ILE A 58 -4.28 9.33 -0.88
N LYS A 59 -4.25 9.95 -2.05
CA LYS A 59 -4.41 11.38 -2.23
C LYS A 59 -5.67 11.67 -3.02
N GLU A 60 -6.17 12.86 -2.84
CA GLU A 60 -7.25 13.44 -3.61
C GLU A 60 -6.67 13.98 -4.91
N LYS A 61 -7.37 13.79 -6.02
CA LYS A 61 -7.05 14.47 -7.27
C LYS A 61 -7.19 15.97 -7.02
N ALA A 62 -6.15 16.74 -7.32
CA ALA A 62 -6.27 18.18 -7.34
C ALA A 62 -7.18 18.54 -8.52
N ASP A 63 -8.28 19.23 -8.24
CA ASP A 63 -9.08 19.88 -9.29
C ASP A 63 -8.18 20.91 -9.99
N ASN A 64 -8.11 20.78 -11.32
CA ASN A 64 -7.33 21.64 -12.21
C ASN A 64 -8.23 22.75 -12.77
#